data_AF-A0A9E5BLI4-F1
#
_entry.id   AF-A0A9E5BLI4-F1
#
_cell.length_a   1.000
_cell.length_b   1.000
_cell.length_c   1.000
_cell.angle_alpha   90.00
_cell.angle_beta   90.00
_cell.angle_gamma   90.00
#
_symmetry.space_group_name_H-M   'P 1'
#
loop_
_entity.id
_entity.type
_entity.pdbx_description
1 polymer ?
#
loop_
_entity_poly.entity_id
_entity_poly.type
_entity_poly.pdbx_seq_one_letter_code
_entity_poly.pdbx_strand_id
1 'polypeptide(L)' 'MAKIALKVDVDTLLGTQVGTPNLAKLFAELGIQATFLFSLGPDHTGWALKRIFRPGFLKKVSRTSV' A
#
# COMPACT_ATOMS: atom_id res chain seq x y z
N MET A 1 9.72 -26.59 4.27
CA MET A 1 9.97 -25.27 4.90
C MET A 1 9.25 -24.22 4.07
N ALA A 2 8.50 -23.31 4.67
CA ALA A 2 7.74 -22.31 3.91
C ALA A 2 8.68 -21.24 3.33
N LYS A 3 8.46 -20.84 2.08
CA LYS A 3 9.19 -19.73 1.45
C LYS A 3 8.58 -18.42 1.93
N ILE A 4 9.38 -17.55 2.55
CA ILE A 4 8.98 -16.20 2.98
C ILE A 4 9.49 -15.19 1.94
N ALA A 5 8.70 -14.16 1.67
CA ALA A 5 9.06 -13.08 0.75
C ALA A 5 8.78 -11.71 1.39
N LEU A 6 9.61 -10.72 1.06
CA LEU A 6 9.41 -9.33 1.45
C LEU A 6 8.65 -8.60 0.33
N LYS A 7 7.47 -8.08 0.68
CA LYS A 7 6.61 -7.32 -0.23
C LYS A 7 6.58 -5.86 0.22
N VAL A 8 6.77 -4.94 -0.72
CA VAL A 8 6.72 -3.49 -0.47
C VAL A 8 5.61 -2.89 -1.32
N ASP A 9 4.55 -2.41 -0.68
CA ASP A 9 3.47 -1.69 -1.36
C ASP A 9 3.85 -0.21 -1.52
N VAL A 10 3.72 0.32 -2.73
CA VAL A 10 4.08 1.70 -3.09
C VAL A 10 2.80 2.45 -3.49
N ASP A 11 2.24 3.17 -2.52
CA ASP A 11 0.90 3.77 -2.63
C ASP A 11 0.90 5.31 -2.76
N THR A 12 2.08 5.93 -2.83
CA THR A 12 2.18 7.40 -2.92
C THR A 12 3.20 7.83 -3.97
N LEU A 13 2.98 9.02 -4.53
CA LEU A 13 3.93 9.63 -5.46
C LEU A 13 5.32 9.79 -4.83
N LEU A 14 5.38 10.21 -3.56
CA LEU A 14 6.63 10.32 -2.82
C LEU A 14 7.31 8.96 -2.60
N GLY A 15 6.52 7.93 -2.31
CA GLY A 15 6.98 6.55 -2.24
C GLY A 15 7.65 6.13 -3.55
N THR A 16 7.00 6.38 -4.68
CA THR A 16 7.53 6.06 -6.01
C THR A 16 8.80 6.84 -6.34
N GLN A 17 8.83 8.16 -6.08
CA GLN A 17 9.93 9.04 -6.52
C GLN A 17 11.15 8.99 -5.61
N VAL A 18 10.96 8.81 -4.30
CA VAL A 18 12.03 8.93 -3.29
C VAL A 18 12.19 7.63 -2.49
N GLY A 19 11.09 7.06 -2.02
CA GLY A 19 11.14 5.86 -1.17
C GLY A 19 11.70 4.64 -1.89
N THR A 20 11.16 4.31 -3.06
CA THR A 20 11.51 3.11 -3.81
C THR A 20 12.98 3.11 -4.28
N PRO A 21 13.54 4.19 -4.86
CA PRO A 21 14.96 4.21 -5.23
C PRO A 21 15.89 4.01 -4.03
N ASN A 22 15.58 4.65 -2.89
CA ASN A 22 16.39 4.54 -1.68
C ASN A 22 16.34 3.12 -1.08
N LEU A 23 15.15 2.52 -1.00
CA LEU A 23 14.98 1.14 -0.52
C LEU A 23 15.62 0.12 -1.47
N ALA A 24 15.49 0.31 -2.79
CA ALA A 24 16.11 -0.58 -3.77
C ALA A 24 17.64 -0.57 -3.65
N LYS A 25 18.24 0.62 -3.47
CA LYS A 25 19.69 0.75 -3.22
C LYS A 25 20.10 0.02 -1.94
N LEU A 26 19.39 0.26 -0.84
CA LEU A 26 19.66 -0.39 0.45
C LEU A 26 19.53 -1.92 0.36
N PHE A 27 18.49 -2.42 -0.31
CA PHE A 27 18.29 -3.85 -0.48
C PHE A 27 19.36 -4.49 -1.35
N ALA A 28 19.84 -3.81 -2.39
CA ALA A 28 20.97 -4.27 -3.18
C ALA A 28 22.27 -4.35 -2.35
N GLU A 29 22.54 -3.33 -1.53
CA GLU A 29 23.70 -3.32 -0.63
C GLU A 29 23.65 -4.44 0.43
N LEU A 30 22.45 -4.81 0.88
CA LEU A 30 22.23 -5.86 1.88
C LEU A 30 21.95 -7.26 1.30
N GLY A 31 21.89 -7.40 -0.03
CA GLY A 31 21.53 -8.67 -0.68
C GLY A 31 20.09 -9.15 -0.40
N ILE A 32 19.17 -8.23 -0.10
CA ILE A 32 17.77 -8.54 0.24
C ILE A 32 16.93 -8.59 -1.04
N GLN A 33 16.18 -9.68 -1.22
CA GLN A 33 15.18 -9.77 -2.28
C GLN A 33 13.83 -9.26 -1.80
N ALA A 34 13.32 -8.21 -2.44
CA ALA A 34 12.01 -7.65 -2.20
C ALA A 34 11.24 -7.44 -3.52
N THR A 35 9.92 -7.61 -3.46
CA THR A 35 9.02 -7.30 -4.58
C THR A 35 8.29 -5.99 -4.30
N PHE A 36 8.47 -5.00 -5.18
CA PHE A 36 7.78 -3.72 -5.12
C PHE A 36 6.49 -3.78 -5.93
N LEU A 37 5.37 -3.44 -5.30
CA LEU A 37 4.05 -3.40 -5.92
C LEU A 37 3.60 -1.95 -6.02
N PHE A 38 3.38 -1.47 -7.24
CA PHE A 38 2.96 -0.09 -7.48
C PHE A 38 1.45 -0.03 -7.71
N SER A 39 0.78 0.78 -6.90
CA SER A 39 -0.62 1.11 -7.08
C SER A 39 -0.74 2.19 -8.15
N LEU A 40 -0.77 1.77 -9.42
CA LEU A 40 -0.92 2.66 -10.58
C LEU A 40 -2.36 2.62 -11.10
N GLY A 41 -2.96 3.79 -11.29
CA GLY A 41 -4.28 3.92 -11.89
C GLY A 41 -4.91 5.29 -11.64
N PRO A 42 -6.01 5.61 -12.34
CA PRO A 42 -6.80 6.79 -12.01
C PRO A 42 -7.24 6.72 -10.54
N ASP A 43 -7.10 7.82 -9.81
CA ASP A 43 -7.52 7.86 -8.42
C ASP A 43 -9.05 7.74 -8.33
N HIS A 44 -9.52 6.54 -7.97
CA HIS A 44 -10.91 6.26 -7.70
C HIS A 44 -11.25 6.35 -6.20
N THR A 45 -10.38 6.92 -5.36
CA THR A 45 -10.68 7.14 -3.93
C THR A 45 -11.99 7.92 -3.75
N GLY A 46 -12.29 8.86 -4.66
CA GLY A 46 -13.58 9.56 -4.69
C GLY A 46 -14.81 8.66 -4.91
N TRP A 47 -14.67 7.50 -5.56
CA TRP A 47 -15.75 6.51 -5.67
C TRP A 47 -15.96 5.73 -4.37
N ALA A 48 -14.90 5.55 -3.58
CA ALA A 48 -15.01 4.95 -2.25
C ALA A 48 -15.76 5.89 -1.28
N LEU A 49 -15.66 7.22 -1.45
CA LEU A 49 -16.43 8.19 -0.68
C LEU A 49 -17.95 7.99 -0.85
N LYS A 50 -18.40 7.52 -2.02
CA LYS A 50 -19.82 7.15 -2.23
C LYS A 50 -20.29 6.02 -1.30
N ARG A 51 -19.38 5.24 -0.70
CA ARG A 51 -19.73 4.21 0.28
C ARG A 51 -20.12 4.79 1.65
N ILE A 52 -19.79 6.04 1.96
CA ILE A 52 -20.26 6.70 3.19
C ILE A 52 -21.79 6.76 3.21
N PHE A 53 -22.42 6.89 2.04
CA PHE A 53 -23.89 6.91 1.88
C PHE A 53 -24.53 5.52 1.82
N ARG A 54 -23.76 4.42 1.91
CA ARG A 54 -24.34 3.06 1.91
C ARG A 54 -24.77 2.66 3.32
N PRO A 55 -26.02 2.19 3.51
CA PRO A 55 -26.49 1.72 4.82
C PRO A 55 -25.60 0.57 5.31
N GLY A 56 -25.02 0.73 6.50
CA GLY A 56 -24.09 -0.23 7.12
C GLY A 56 -22.61 0.20 7.17
N PHE A 57 -22.21 1.26 6.48
CA PHE A 57 -20.83 1.78 6.55
C PHE A 57 -20.45 2.26 7.96
N LEU A 58 -21.36 2.98 8.63
CA LEU A 58 -21.18 3.42 10.02
C LEU A 58 -21.02 2.25 11.01
N LYS A 59 -21.73 1.13 10.79
CA LYS A 59 -21.55 -0.12 11.56
C LYS A 59 -20.17 -0.77 11.36
N LYS A 60 -19.52 -0.52 10.22
CA LYS A 60 -18.18 -1.03 9.93
C LYS A 60 -17.12 -0.21 10.63
N VAL A 61 -17.24 1.12 10.59
CA VAL A 61 -16.31 2.04 11.29
C VAL A 61 -16.40 1.88 12.80
N SER A 62 -17.59 1.59 13.36
CA SER A 62 -17.76 1.38 14.80
C SER A 62 -17.15 0.07 15.34
N ARG A 63 -16.66 -0.85 14.48
CA ARG A 63 -15.95 -2.08 14.91
C ARG A 63 -14.43 -1.94 14.85
N THR A 64 -13.92 -0.81 14.37
CA THR A 64 -12.50 -0.48 14.42
C THR A 64 -12.30 0.48 15.59
N SER A 65 -12.11 -0.10 16.79
CA SER A 65 -11.46 0.63 17.89
C SER A 65 -10.04 0.97 17.44
N VAL A 66 -9.76 2.25 17.30
CA VAL A 66 -8.43 2.79 17.57
C VAL A 66 -8.23 2.78 19.08
#